data_AF-A0A651D314-F1
#
_entry.id   AF-A0A651D314-F1
#
_cell.length_a   1.000
_cell.length_b   1.000
_cell.length_c   1.000
_cell.angle_alpha   90.00
_cell.angle_beta   90.00
_cell.angle_gamma   90.00
#
_symmetry.space_group_name_H-M   'P 1'
#
loop_
_entity.id
_entity.type
_entity.pdbx_description
1 polymer ?
#
loop_
_entity_poly.entity_id
_entity_poly.type
_entity_poly.pdbx_seq_one_letter_code
_entity_poly.pdbx_strand_id
1 'polypeptide(L)' 'MDTKESKTPEEEKEHVLHQRIPEDFDEAEPHRQPEAKKPPSGLYKMLPIVIIVLGVVVAGMVILGMGNSGG' A
#
# COMPACT_ATOMS: atom_id res chain seq x y z
N MET A 1 -8.94 26.15 -45.04
CA MET A 1 -8.81 25.35 -43.80
C MET A 1 -9.10 26.28 -42.65
N ASP A 2 -10.31 26.21 -42.09
CA ASP A 2 -10.71 27.00 -40.93
C ASP A 2 -10.17 26.32 -39.66
N THR A 3 -9.19 26.93 -38.99
CA THR A 3 -8.57 26.39 -37.77
C THR A 3 -9.30 26.84 -36.51
N LYS A 4 -10.63 26.88 -36.54
CA LYS A 4 -11.45 27.28 -35.38
C LYS A 4 -12.23 26.09 -34.84
N GLU A 5 -11.52 25.05 -34.41
CA GLU A 5 -12.08 24.03 -33.51
C GLU A 5 -12.16 24.62 -32.10
N SER A 6 -13.12 25.52 -31.87
CA SER A 6 -13.52 25.89 -30.51
C SER A 6 -14.45 24.81 -30.00
N LYS A 7 -13.90 23.64 -29.65
CA LYS A 7 -14.66 22.59 -28.97
C LYS A 7 -15.19 23.17 -27.66
N THR A 8 -16.47 22.95 -27.41
CA THR A 8 -17.09 23.34 -26.14
C THR A 8 -16.38 22.64 -24.98
N PRO A 9 -16.38 23.19 -23.75
CA PRO A 9 -15.73 22.53 -22.60
C PRO A 9 -16.25 21.11 -22.34
N GLU A 10 -17.48 20.78 -22.77
CA GLU A 10 -18.00 19.42 -22.77
C GLU A 10 -17.30 18.52 -23.80
N GLU A 11 -17.12 18.97 -25.03
CA GLU A 11 -16.43 18.22 -26.09
C GLU A 11 -14.95 17.99 -25.80
N GLU A 12 -14.26 18.93 -25.15
CA GLU A 12 -12.88 18.72 -24.70
C GLU A 12 -12.79 17.64 -23.62
N LYS A 13 -13.76 17.59 -22.70
CA LYS A 13 -13.81 16.55 -21.67
C LYS A 13 -14.07 15.18 -22.27
N GLU A 14 -15.03 15.06 -23.18
CA GLU A 14 -15.31 13.80 -23.88
C GLU A 14 -14.08 13.36 -24.68
N HIS A 15 -13.45 14.26 -25.43
CA HIS A 15 -12.23 13.97 -26.18
C HIS A 15 -11.09 13.47 -25.29
N VAL A 16 -10.88 14.10 -24.13
CA VAL A 16 -9.87 13.64 -23.15
C VAL A 16 -10.26 12.29 -22.54
N LEU A 17 -11.54 12.04 -22.31
CA LEU A 17 -12.03 10.76 -21.77
C LEU A 17 -11.79 9.62 -22.77
N HIS A 18 -12.16 9.82 -24.03
CA HIS A 18 -11.99 8.86 -25.12
C HIS A 18 -10.52 8.62 -25.48
N GLN A 19 -9.62 9.58 -25.22
CA GLN A 19 -8.17 9.36 -25.37
C GLN A 19 -7.56 8.56 -24.20
N ARG A 20 -8.12 8.68 -23.00
CA ARG A 20 -7.57 8.04 -21.79
C ARG A 20 -8.03 6.60 -21.62
N ILE A 21 -9.24 6.31 -22.07
CA ILE A 21 -9.87 5.00 -21.94
C ILE A 21 -9.73 4.30 -23.30
N PRO A 22 -9.00 3.16 -23.36
CA PRO A 22 -8.93 2.35 -24.57
C PRO A 22 -10.32 1.98 -25.09
N GLU A 23 -10.48 1.85 -26.41
CA GLU A 23 -11.75 1.48 -27.04
C GLU A 23 -12.29 0.12 -26.54
N ASP A 24 -11.40 -0.76 -26.08
CA ASP A 24 -11.68 -2.09 -25.56
C ASP A 24 -11.77 -2.16 -24.03
N PHE A 25 -11.78 -1.03 -23.32
CA PHE A 25 -11.77 -1.00 -21.85
C PHE A 25 -12.89 -1.82 -21.20
N ASP A 26 -14.08 -1.84 -21.80
CA ASP A 26 -15.24 -2.58 -21.28
C ASP A 26 -15.18 -4.10 -21.56
N GLU A 27 -14.42 -4.50 -22.59
CA GLU A 27 -14.25 -5.90 -23.00
C GLU A 27 -12.92 -6.50 -22.52
N ALA A 28 -11.99 -5.66 -22.08
CA ALA A 28 -10.65 -6.05 -21.67
C ALA A 28 -10.69 -6.90 -20.39
N GLU A 29 -10.06 -8.08 -20.44
CA GLU A 29 -9.85 -8.86 -19.23
C GLU A 29 -8.90 -8.13 -18.27
N PRO A 30 -9.21 -8.06 -16.96
CA PRO A 30 -8.31 -7.47 -15.99
C PRO A 30 -6.95 -8.16 -16.03
N HIS A 31 -5.89 -7.38 -16.27
CA HIS A 31 -4.55 -7.93 -16.25
C HIS A 31 -4.27 -8.57 -14.89
N ARG A 32 -3.96 -9.87 -14.87
CA ARG A 32 -3.65 -10.57 -13.62
C ARG A 32 -2.30 -10.07 -13.12
N GLN A 33 -2.29 -9.43 -11.96
CA GLN A 33 -1.06 -8.97 -11.29
C GLN A 33 -0.62 -10.02 -10.23
N PRO A 34 0.30 -10.93 -10.55
CA PRO A 34 0.78 -11.93 -9.59
C PRO A 34 1.53 -11.30 -8.40
N GLU A 35 2.17 -10.14 -8.58
CA GLU A 35 2.87 -9.40 -7.53
C GLU A 35 1.91 -8.89 -6.46
N ALA A 36 0.72 -8.43 -6.85
CA ALA A 36 -0.33 -7.98 -5.92
C ALA A 36 -0.91 -9.13 -5.08
N LYS A 37 -0.77 -10.38 -5.55
CA LYS A 37 -1.19 -11.59 -4.84
C LYS A 37 -0.10 -12.14 -3.92
N LYS A 38 1.10 -11.58 -3.95
CA LYS A 38 2.21 -12.07 -3.13
C LYS A 38 1.94 -11.71 -1.66
N PRO A 39 1.87 -12.70 -0.75
CA PRO A 39 1.70 -12.41 0.66
C PRO A 39 2.91 -11.61 1.18
N PRO A 40 2.71 -10.70 2.15
CA PRO A 40 3.81 -9.96 2.76
C PRO A 40 4.85 -10.94 3.31
N SER A 41 6.10 -10.79 2.86
CA SER A 41 7.19 -11.69 3.23
C SER A 41 7.62 -11.53 4.69
N GLY A 42 8.30 -12.56 5.21
CA GLY A 42 8.43 -12.92 6.63
C GLY A 42 8.95 -11.88 7.62
N LEU A 43 9.45 -10.71 7.21
CA LEU A 43 9.89 -9.68 8.15
C LEU A 43 8.74 -9.18 9.04
N TYR A 44 7.53 -9.01 8.50
CA TYR A 44 6.35 -8.65 9.28
C TYR A 44 5.96 -9.72 10.32
N LYS A 45 6.26 -10.99 10.05
CA LYS A 45 6.01 -12.09 11.00
C LYS A 45 7.00 -12.09 12.16
N MET A 46 8.17 -11.47 12.01
CA MET A 46 9.17 -11.34 13.08
C MET A 46 8.83 -10.23 14.06
N LEU A 47 8.09 -9.20 13.64
CA LEU A 47 7.69 -8.07 14.49
C LEU A 47 7.03 -8.50 15.83
N PRO A 48 6.00 -9.37 15.85
CA PRO A 48 5.41 -9.80 17.12
C PRO A 48 6.39 -10.58 18.00
N ILE A 49 7.28 -11.38 17.41
CA ILE A 49 8.29 -12.15 18.14
C ILE A 49 9.26 -11.20 18.85
N VAL A 50 9.75 -10.18 18.13
CA VAL A 50 10.66 -9.17 18.69
C VAL A 50 10.01 -8.42 19.84
N ILE A 51 8.73 -8.04 19.72
CA ILE A 51 7.99 -7.35 20.79
C ILE A 51 7.91 -8.22 22.05
N ILE A 52 7.60 -9.51 21.90
CA ILE A 52 7.53 -10.44 23.04
C ILE A 52 8.90 -10.57 23.72
N VAL A 53 9.96 -10.79 22.94
CA VAL A 53 11.33 -10.93 23.47
C VAL A 53 11.75 -9.67 24.21
N LEU A 54 11.51 -8.50 23.63
CA LEU A 54 11.84 -7.22 24.27
C LEU A 54 11.05 -7.03 25.57
N GLY A 55 9.76 -7.38 25.58
CA GLY A 55 8.93 -7.34 26.78
C GLY A 55 9.47 -8.23 27.91
N VAL A 56 9.90 -9.45 27.60
CA VAL A 56 10.50 -10.37 28.57
C VAL A 56 11.82 -9.83 29.11
N VAL A 57 12.68 -9.28 28.25
CA VAL A 57 13.97 -8.69 28.67
C VAL A 57 13.75 -7.51 29.62
N VAL A 58 12.85 -6.59 29.28
CA VAL A 58 12.54 -5.42 30.12
C VAL A 58 11.91 -5.87 31.44
N ALA A 59 10.95 -6.80 31.42
CA ALA A 59 10.35 -7.34 32.64
C ALA A 59 11.40 -8.01 33.54
N GLY A 60 12.31 -8.80 32.96
CA GLY A 60 13.42 -9.42 33.67
C GLY A 60 14.35 -8.38 34.30
N MET A 61 14.72 -7.33 33.56
CA MET A 61 15.53 -6.23 34.08
C MET A 61 14.86 -5.48 35.23
N VAL A 62 13.54 -5.23 35.14
CA VAL A 62 12.78 -4.57 36.20
C VAL A 62 12.70 -5.45 37.45
N ILE A 63 12.38 -6.73 37.30
CA ILE A 63 12.26 -7.67 38.42
C ILE A 63 13.61 -7.86 39.12
N LEU A 64 14.68 -8.10 38.35
CA LEU A 64 16.03 -8.30 38.90
C LEU A 64 16.62 -6.98 39.45
N GLY A 65 16.36 -5.86 38.79
CA GLY A 65 16.86 -4.54 39.19
C GLY A 65 16.19 -4.00 40.46
N MET A 66 14.86 -4.12 40.59
CA MET A 66 14.13 -3.75 41.81
C MET A 66 14.37 -4.73 42.96
N GLY A 67 14.64 -6.01 42.66
CA GLY A 67 15.02 -7.00 43.67
C GLY A 67 16.41 -6.77 44.27
N ASN A 68 17.30 -6.07 43.56
CA ASN A 68 18.69 -5.82 43.98
C ASN A 68 18.89 -4.46 44.68
N SER A 69 17.88 -3.59 44.73
CA SER A 69 17.93 -2.28 45.41
C SER A 69 17.29 -2.29 46.81
N GLY A 70 17.01 -3.48 47.37
CA GLY A 70 16.36 -3.68 48.67
C GLY A 70 17.33 -4.12 49.79
N GLY A 71 18.56 -3.59 49.81
CA GLY A 71 19.58 -3.86 50.84
C GLY A 71 20.42 -2.64 51.12
#